data_AF-A0A7X7TTU2-F1
#
_entry.id   AF-A0A7X7TTU2-F1
#
_cell.length_a   1.000
_cell.length_b   1.000
_cell.length_c   1.000
_cell.angle_alpha   90.00
_cell.angle_beta   90.00
_cell.angle_gamma   90.00
#
_symmetry.space_group_name_H-M   'P 1'
#
loop_
_entity.id
_entity.type
_entity.pdbx_description
1 polymer ?
#
loop_
_entity_poly.entity_id
_entity_poly.type
_entity_poly.pdbx_seq_one_letter_code
_entity_poly.pdbx_strand_id
1 'polypeptide(L)'
;MKCIRCGKSAEIVRKVYFDGTIKEVSYCKNCFREMLKYESIKYARAGVYTLTSHMELVEESTMKDNRFHNSIENIYSEQPSVVQLTLFANDRYTYKKTLMDIQKRKLTFLKYKLRNALKYEDYRKASKLKQKIDELMRTLKETPQQ
;
A
#
# COMPACT_ATOMS: atom_id res chain seq x y z
N MET A 1 -10.82 1.80 33.75
CA MET A 1 -11.38 1.55 32.41
C MET A 1 -11.62 0.05 32.25
N LYS A 2 -12.70 -0.37 31.57
CA LYS A 2 -13.04 -1.80 31.41
C LYS A 2 -12.56 -2.34 30.07
N CYS A 3 -12.23 -3.62 30.01
CA CYS A 3 -11.91 -4.34 28.78
C CYS A 3 -13.16 -4.39 27.89
N ILE A 4 -13.05 -3.97 26.63
CA ILE A 4 -14.16 -3.92 25.69
C ILE A 4 -14.80 -5.30 25.44
N ARG A 5 -14.03 -6.38 25.57
CA ARG A 5 -14.51 -7.76 25.35
C ARG A 5 -15.19 -8.42 26.53
N CYS A 6 -14.58 -8.37 27.71
CA CYS A 6 -15.03 -9.15 28.88
C CYS A 6 -15.49 -8.30 30.07
N GLY A 7 -15.42 -6.96 29.98
CA GLY A 7 -15.84 -6.06 31.06
C GLY A 7 -14.93 -6.03 32.30
N LYS A 8 -13.92 -6.90 32.40
CA LYS A 8 -12.90 -6.89 33.48
C LYS A 8 -12.03 -5.64 33.41
N SER A 9 -11.19 -5.41 34.43
CA SER A 9 -10.23 -4.29 34.41
C SER A 9 -9.32 -4.35 33.18
N ALA A 10 -9.18 -3.23 32.47
CA ALA A 10 -8.27 -3.13 31.34
C ALA A 10 -6.85 -2.81 31.81
N GLU A 11 -5.87 -3.43 31.15
CA GLU A 11 -4.43 -3.20 31.39
C GLU A 11 -3.76 -2.53 30.17
N ILE A 12 -4.37 -2.66 28.99
CA ILE A 12 -3.89 -2.09 27.74
C ILE A 12 -4.93 -1.07 27.29
N VAL A 13 -4.53 0.19 27.14
CA VAL A 13 -5.38 1.28 26.67
C VAL A 13 -4.66 2.00 25.53
N ARG A 14 -5.32 2.13 24.38
CA ARG A 14 -4.80 2.83 23.20
C ARG A 14 -5.84 3.77 22.64
N LYS A 15 -5.39 4.98 22.30
CA LYS A 15 -6.16 5.92 21.49
C LYS A 15 -5.95 5.56 20.02
N VAL A 16 -7.04 5.36 19.30
CA VAL A 16 -7.05 5.07 17.86
C VAL A 16 -7.90 6.11 17.15
N TYR A 17 -7.47 6.51 15.96
CA TYR A 17 -8.29 7.35 15.10
C TYR A 17 -9.23 6.45 14.28
N PHE A 18 -10.53 6.68 14.39
CA PHE A 18 -11.55 5.96 13.64
C PHE A 18 -12.58 6.96 13.12
N ASP A 19 -12.73 7.03 11.79
CA ASP A 19 -13.62 7.98 11.10
C ASP A 19 -13.42 9.44 11.56
N GLY A 20 -12.16 9.90 11.58
CA GLY A 20 -11.82 11.28 11.97
C GLY A 20 -12.00 11.59 13.46
N THR A 21 -12.39 10.61 14.28
CA THR A 21 -12.62 10.78 15.72
C THR A 21 -11.66 9.92 16.54
N ILE A 22 -11.15 10.44 17.65
CA ILE A 22 -10.30 9.65 18.57
C ILE A 22 -11.21 8.76 19.41
N LYS A 23 -11.04 7.44 19.30
CA LYS A 23 -11.67 6.45 20.16
C LYS A 23 -10.63 5.81 21.07
N GLU A 24 -10.97 5.60 22.34
CA GLU A 24 -10.14 4.82 23.25
C GLU A 24 -10.58 3.36 23.23
N VAL A 25 -9.63 2.47 22.98
CA VAL A 25 -9.84 1.02 22.97
C VAL A 25 -9.03 0.41 24.11
N SER A 26 -9.71 -0.41 24.91
CA SER A 26 -9.16 -0.97 26.14
C SER A 26 -9.33 -2.48 26.22
N TYR A 27 -8.26 -3.20 26.55
CA TYR A 27 -8.25 -4.66 26.69
C TYR A 27 -7.60 -5.11 28.01
N CYS A 28 -8.03 -6.24 28.55
CA CYS A 28 -7.25 -6.99 29.55
C CYS A 28 -6.23 -7.89 28.85
N LYS A 29 -5.17 -8.33 29.56
CA LYS A 29 -4.12 -9.18 28.97
C LYS A 29 -4.66 -10.46 28.34
N ASN A 30 -5.63 -11.13 28.97
CA ASN A 30 -6.17 -12.40 28.47
C ASN A 30 -6.93 -12.20 27.15
N CYS A 31 -7.88 -11.27 27.10
CA CYS A 31 -8.64 -11.02 25.87
C CYS A 31 -7.75 -10.49 24.75
N PHE A 32 -6.71 -9.71 25.06
CA PHE A 32 -5.74 -9.27 24.07
C PHE A 32 -4.94 -10.44 23.49
N ARG A 33 -4.48 -11.37 24.35
CA ARG A 33 -3.78 -12.59 23.90
C ARG A 33 -4.68 -13.50 23.08
N GLU A 34 -5.94 -13.68 23.47
CA GLU A 34 -6.92 -14.46 22.69
C GLU A 34 -7.18 -13.82 21.33
N MET A 35 -7.36 -12.50 21.27
CA MET A 35 -7.49 -11.78 20.02
C MET A 35 -6.26 -12.00 19.13
N LEU A 36 -5.04 -11.88 19.67
CA LEU A 36 -3.80 -12.17 18.94
C LEU A 36 -3.60 -13.66 18.58
N LYS A 37 -4.36 -14.58 19.20
CA LYS A 37 -4.21 -16.01 18.94
C LYS A 37 -5.23 -16.50 17.91
N TYR A 38 -6.46 -16.01 18.00
CA TYR A 38 -7.61 -16.54 17.27
C TYR A 38 -8.15 -15.59 16.20
N GLU A 39 -7.89 -14.29 16.31
CA GLU A 39 -8.50 -13.28 15.45
C GLU A 39 -7.49 -12.43 14.68
N SER A 40 -6.24 -12.40 15.12
CA SER A 40 -5.18 -11.86 14.26
C SER A 40 -4.88 -12.89 13.18
N ILE A 41 -5.01 -12.46 11.92
CA ILE A 41 -4.38 -13.16 10.80
C ILE A 41 -2.89 -13.29 11.12
N LYS A 42 -2.30 -14.45 10.84
CA LYS A 42 -0.84 -14.64 10.94
C LYS A 42 -0.17 -13.78 9.88
N TYR A 43 0.08 -12.52 10.21
CA TYR A 43 0.85 -11.62 9.36
C TYR A 43 2.29 -12.09 9.33
N ALA A 44 2.91 -12.10 8.16
CA ALA A 44 4.35 -12.33 8.10
C ALA A 44 5.05 -11.14 8.76
N ARG A 45 6.04 -11.40 9.63
CA ARG A 45 6.84 -10.36 10.29
C ARG A 45 7.43 -9.36 9.29
N ALA A 46 7.81 -9.87 8.10
CA ALA A 46 8.26 -9.05 6.97
C ALA A 46 7.18 -8.07 6.51
N GLY A 47 5.91 -8.47 6.40
CA GLY A 47 4.83 -7.59 5.99
C GLY A 47 4.50 -6.49 6.98
N VAL A 48 4.60 -6.77 8.29
CA VAL A 48 4.43 -5.74 9.33
C VAL A 48 5.55 -4.69 9.25
N TYR A 49 6.79 -5.13 8.99
CA TYR A 49 7.93 -4.23 8.77
C TYR A 49 7.76 -3.39 7.48
N THR A 50 7.30 -4.01 6.39
CA THR A 50 7.00 -3.31 5.14
C THR A 50 5.90 -2.26 5.32
N LEU A 51 4.83 -2.59 6.06
CA LEU A 51 3.74 -1.67 6.35
C LEU A 51 4.20 -0.46 7.17
N THR A 52 4.96 -0.69 8.23
CA THR A 52 5.49 0.38 9.10
C THR A 52 6.44 1.29 8.33
N SER A 53 7.35 0.71 7.53
CA SER A 53 8.23 1.49 6.64
C SER A 53 7.44 2.32 5.61
N HIS A 54 6.35 1.77 5.06
CA HIS A 54 5.49 2.51 4.14
C HIS A 54 4.78 3.68 4.82
N MET A 55 4.27 3.48 6.04
CA MET A 55 3.63 4.53 6.83
C MET A 55 4.60 5.70 7.07
N GLU A 56 5.84 5.42 7.48
CA GLU A 56 6.89 6.43 7.68
C GLU A 56 7.17 7.21 6.38
N LEU A 57 7.32 6.51 5.24
CA LEU A 57 7.59 7.14 3.94
C LEU A 57 6.44 8.02 3.45
N VAL A 58 5.19 7.65 3.74
CA VAL A 58 4.00 8.42 3.34
C VAL A 58 3.80 9.61 4.28
N GLU A 59 3.98 9.44 5.59
CA GLU A 59 3.83 10.50 6.59
C GLU A 59 4.92 11.58 6.52
N GLU A 60 6.16 11.21 6.21
CA GLU A 60 7.29 12.15 6.09
C GLU A 60 7.32 12.93 4.76
N SER A 61 6.47 12.57 3.80
CA SER A 61 6.47 13.17 2.46
C SER A 61 5.81 14.56 2.42
N THR A 62 6.43 15.55 3.06
CA THR A 62 6.15 16.95 2.73
C THR A 62 6.59 17.19 1.27
N MET A 63 5.65 17.59 0.41
CA MET A 63 5.72 17.60 -1.06
C MET A 63 6.78 18.56 -1.70
N LYS A 64 7.98 18.75 -1.14
CA LYS A 64 8.92 19.78 -1.58
C LYS A 64 10.34 19.32 -1.97
N ASP A 65 10.63 18.02 -2.05
CA ASP A 65 11.93 17.57 -2.60
C ASP A 65 11.77 16.87 -3.97
N ASN A 66 12.40 17.42 -5.00
CA ASN A 66 12.36 16.92 -6.39
C ASN A 66 12.98 15.52 -6.54
N ARG A 67 13.88 15.10 -5.64
CA ARG A 67 14.37 13.71 -5.61
C ARG A 67 13.30 12.72 -5.15
N PHE A 68 12.33 13.20 -4.38
CA PHE A 68 11.19 12.42 -3.89
C PHE A 68 10.11 12.19 -4.96
N HIS A 69 10.05 13.00 -6.03
CA HIS A 69 9.02 12.85 -7.07
C HIS A 69 9.07 11.50 -7.81
N ASN A 70 10.26 10.97 -8.12
CA ASN A 70 10.37 9.63 -8.72
C ASN A 70 10.12 8.50 -7.70
N SER A 71 10.36 8.72 -6.40
CA SER A 71 10.07 7.71 -5.36
C SER A 71 8.57 7.65 -5.03
N ILE A 72 7.89 8.80 -5.01
CA ILE A 72 6.42 8.93 -4.83
C ILE A 72 5.66 8.02 -5.77
N GLU A 73 6.08 7.93 -7.03
CA GLU A 73 5.41 7.10 -8.03
C GLU A 73 5.43 5.63 -7.65
N ASN A 74 6.58 5.13 -7.22
CA ASN A 74 6.73 3.75 -6.77
C ASN A 74 6.04 3.54 -5.40
N ILE A 75 6.09 4.55 -4.53
CA ILE A 75 5.36 4.57 -3.24
C ILE A 75 3.86 4.42 -3.47
N TYR A 76 3.26 5.07 -4.47
CA TYR A 76 1.81 4.97 -4.71
C TYR A 76 1.41 3.82 -5.65
N SER A 77 2.26 3.44 -6.60
CA SER A 77 1.93 2.39 -7.58
C SER A 77 2.31 0.98 -7.14
N GLU A 78 3.43 0.83 -6.42
CA GLU A 78 4.02 -0.46 -6.08
C GLU A 78 3.82 -0.80 -4.59
N GLN A 79 4.10 0.12 -3.67
CA GLN A 79 4.14 -0.20 -2.23
C GLN A 79 2.83 -0.73 -1.63
N PRO A 80 1.61 -0.24 -1.97
CA PRO A 80 0.37 -0.81 -1.41
C PRO A 80 0.20 -2.30 -1.75
N SER A 81 0.57 -2.66 -2.98
CA SER A 81 0.54 -4.05 -3.45
C SER A 81 1.66 -4.88 -2.84
N VAL A 82 2.85 -4.30 -2.62
CA VAL A 82 3.95 -4.99 -1.93
C VAL A 82 3.61 -5.24 -0.46
N VAL A 83 2.98 -4.29 0.22
CA VAL A 83 2.44 -4.48 1.57
C VAL A 83 1.42 -5.63 1.56
N GLN A 84 0.48 -5.64 0.62
CA GLN A 84 -0.48 -6.73 0.49
C GLN A 84 0.21 -8.10 0.30
N LEU A 85 1.21 -8.17 -0.60
CA LEU A 85 1.95 -9.40 -0.87
C LEU A 85 2.82 -9.87 0.31
N THR A 86 3.26 -8.96 1.16
CA THR A 86 4.15 -9.31 2.29
C THR A 86 3.37 -9.54 3.58
N LEU A 87 2.20 -8.92 3.72
CA LEU A 87 1.40 -8.97 4.95
C LEU A 87 0.53 -10.22 5.00
N PHE A 88 -0.01 -10.67 3.86
CA PHE A 88 -0.91 -11.81 3.79
C PHE A 88 -0.25 -13.02 3.12
N ALA A 89 -0.69 -14.22 3.49
CA ALA A 89 -0.33 -15.43 2.76
C ALA A 89 -0.94 -15.35 1.35
N ASN A 90 -0.13 -15.57 0.31
CA ASN A 90 -0.60 -15.49 -1.07
C ASN A 90 -0.45 -16.84 -1.75
N ASP A 91 -1.51 -17.28 -2.42
CA ASP A 91 -1.43 -18.28 -3.46
C ASP A 91 -0.89 -17.69 -4.77
N ARG A 92 -0.57 -18.56 -5.74
CA ARG A 92 -0.05 -18.15 -7.06
C ARG A 92 -0.98 -17.17 -7.80
N TYR A 93 -2.29 -17.31 -7.65
CA TYR A 93 -3.28 -16.47 -8.32
C TYR A 93 -3.30 -15.06 -7.69
N THR A 94 -3.31 -14.98 -6.36
CA THR A 94 -3.22 -13.72 -5.62
C THR A 94 -1.93 -12.96 -5.94
N TYR A 95 -0.80 -13.68 -6.03
CA TYR A 95 0.47 -13.09 -6.45
C TYR A 95 0.41 -12.50 -7.87
N LYS A 96 -0.04 -13.30 -8.85
CA LYS A 96 -0.16 -12.88 -10.26
C LYS A 96 -1.10 -11.68 -10.42
N LYS A 97 -2.27 -11.71 -9.78
CA LYS A 97 -3.25 -10.62 -9.80
C LYS A 97 -2.66 -9.34 -9.24
N THR A 98 -1.94 -9.43 -8.12
CA THR A 98 -1.32 -8.26 -7.49
C THR A 98 -0.23 -7.64 -8.37
N LEU A 99 0.57 -8.46 -9.05
CA LEU A 99 1.54 -7.97 -10.04
C LEU A 99 0.85 -7.26 -11.22
N MET A 100 -0.25 -7.81 -11.73
CA MET A 100 -1.02 -7.14 -12.78
C MET A 100 -1.57 -5.79 -12.32
N ASP A 101 -2.02 -5.69 -11.07
CA ASP A 101 -2.53 -4.44 -10.50
C ASP A 101 -1.43 -3.37 -10.35
N ILE A 102 -0.21 -3.77 -9.95
CA ILE A 102 0.96 -2.87 -9.94
C ILE A 102 1.20 -2.29 -11.34
N GLN A 103 1.24 -3.16 -12.36
CA GLN A 103 1.49 -2.73 -13.74
C GLN A 103 0.37 -1.80 -14.26
N LYS A 104 -0.90 -2.10 -13.94
CA LYS A 104 -2.03 -1.22 -14.29
C LYS A 104 -1.92 0.15 -13.63
N ARG A 105 -1.56 0.23 -12.35
CA ARG A 105 -1.38 1.51 -11.65
C ARG A 105 -0.25 2.34 -12.27
N LYS A 106 0.88 1.70 -12.58
CA LYS A 106 2.01 2.31 -13.28
C LYS A 106 1.60 2.86 -14.64
N LEU A 107 0.83 2.10 -15.41
CA LEU A 107 0.29 2.52 -16.70
C LEU A 107 -0.61 3.76 -16.57
N THR A 108 -1.52 3.78 -15.59
CA THR A 108 -2.40 4.93 -15.31
C THR A 108 -1.58 6.18 -15.03
N PHE A 109 -0.54 6.07 -14.21
CA PHE A 109 0.33 7.18 -13.87
C PHE A 109 1.12 7.70 -15.08
N LEU A 110 1.70 6.81 -15.88
CA LEU A 110 2.40 7.19 -17.11
C LEU A 110 1.47 7.87 -18.12
N LYS A 111 0.22 7.39 -18.28
CA LYS A 111 -0.80 8.02 -19.13
C LYS A 111 -1.15 9.43 -18.65
N TYR A 112 -1.29 9.62 -17.34
CA TYR A 112 -1.50 10.95 -16.76
C TYR A 112 -0.33 11.91 -17.07
N LYS A 113 0.91 11.45 -16.85
CA LYS A 113 2.11 12.23 -17.22
C LYS A 113 2.17 12.56 -18.71
N LEU A 114 1.82 11.62 -19.58
CA LEU A 114 1.80 11.83 -21.03
C LEU A 114 0.79 12.91 -21.40
N ARG A 115 -0.42 12.83 -20.84
CA ARG A 115 -1.47 13.85 -21.04
C ARG A 115 -0.97 15.24 -20.62
N ASN A 116 -0.30 15.34 -19.48
CA ASN A 116 0.27 16.60 -19.02
C ASN A 116 1.41 17.10 -19.94
N ALA A 117 2.33 16.22 -20.35
CA ALA A 117 3.42 16.60 -21.26
C ALA A 117 2.88 17.12 -22.61
N LEU A 118 1.84 16.49 -23.16
CA LEU A 118 1.17 16.95 -24.37
C LEU A 118 0.47 18.30 -24.18
N LYS A 119 -0.17 18.52 -23.02
CA LYS A 119 -0.83 19.79 -22.67
C LYS A 119 0.17 20.96 -22.62
N TYR A 120 1.40 20.71 -22.18
CA TYR A 120 2.46 21.72 -22.10
C TYR A 120 3.41 21.70 -23.31
N GLU A 121 3.05 20.99 -24.38
CA GLU A 121 3.85 20.90 -25.62
C GLU A 121 5.29 20.38 -25.41
N ASP A 122 5.53 19.65 -24.33
CA ASP A 122 6.82 18.98 -24.05
C ASP A 122 6.90 17.65 -24.83
N TYR A 123 7.08 17.76 -26.14
CA TYR A 123 7.09 16.61 -27.05
C TYR A 123 8.26 15.66 -26.79
N ARG A 124 9.40 16.17 -26.28
CA ARG A 124 10.56 15.35 -25.94
C ARG A 124 10.22 14.41 -24.77
N LYS A 125 9.56 14.93 -23.74
CA LYS A 125 9.07 14.12 -22.62
C LYS A 125 7.92 13.21 -23.03
N ALA A 126 6.99 13.69 -23.87
CA ALA A 126 5.89 12.89 -24.37
C ALA A 126 6.37 11.65 -25.15
N SER A 127 7.39 11.79 -26.00
CA SER A 127 7.96 10.67 -26.77
C SER A 127 8.56 9.60 -25.85
N LYS A 128 9.36 10.00 -24.85
CA LYS A 128 9.91 9.08 -23.84
C LYS A 128 8.81 8.37 -23.03
N LEU A 129 7.73 9.07 -22.70
CA LEU A 129 6.60 8.48 -21.97
C LEU A 129 5.82 7.47 -22.81
N LYS A 130 5.63 7.74 -24.11
CA LYS A 130 5.01 6.78 -25.05
C LYS A 130 5.81 5.48 -25.14
N GLN A 131 7.14 5.56 -25.30
CA GLN A 131 8.01 4.38 -25.35
C GLN A 131 7.85 3.51 -24.09
N LYS A 132 7.87 4.12 -22.90
CA LYS A 132 7.67 3.40 -21.63
C LYS A 132 6.28 2.76 -21.51
N ILE A 133 5.24 3.44 -22.01
CA ILE A 133 3.87 2.91 -22.04
C ILE A 133 3.80 1.69 -22.97
N ASP A 134 4.41 1.78 -24.15
CA ASP A 134 4.38 0.71 -25.15
C ASP A 134 5.13 -0.53 -24.67
N GLU A 135 6.31 -0.37 -24.05
CA GLU A 135 7.04 -1.47 -23.39
C GLU A 135 6.18 -2.17 -22.33
N LEU A 136 5.59 -1.39 -21.43
CA LEU A 136 4.77 -1.92 -20.33
C LEU A 136 3.49 -2.61 -20.83
N MET A 137 2.90 -2.11 -21.91
CA MET A 137 1.76 -2.74 -22.57
C MET A 137 2.12 -4.06 -23.27
N ARG A 138 3.34 -4.20 -23.82
CA ARG A 138 3.81 -5.47 -24.39
C ARG A 138 3.94 -6.53 -23.30
N THR A 139 4.58 -6.20 -22.19
CA THR A 139 4.72 -7.10 -21.03
C THR A 139 3.35 -7.55 -20.48
N LEU A 140 2.37 -6.65 -20.44
CA LEU A 140 1.00 -6.98 -20.01
C LEU A 140 0.25 -7.89 -21.00
N LYS A 141 0.50 -7.78 -22.30
CA LYS A 141 -0.11 -8.66 -23.33
C LYS A 141 0.52 -10.05 -23.35
N GLU A 142 1.81 -10.15 -23.06
CA GLU A 142 2.56 -11.41 -23.02
C GLU A 142 2.28 -12.23 -21.75
N THR A 143 1.63 -11.64 -20.74
CA THR A 143 1.24 -12.35 -19.51
C THR A 143 -0.14 -13.01 -19.72
N PRO A 144 -0.27 -14.35 -19.81
CA PRO A 144 -1.53 -15.00 -20.18
C PRO A 144 -2.62 -14.76 -19.13
N GLN A 145 -3.82 -14.36 -19.58
CA GLN A 145 -5.05 -14.41 -18.79
C GLN A 145 -5.58 -15.85 -18.81
N GLN A 146 -5.07 -16.68 -17.92
CA GLN A 146 -5.63 -17.98 -17.57
C GLN A 146 -5.59 -18.07 -16.05
#